data_AF-A0A2A2JCT5-F1
#
_entry.id   AF-A0A2A2JCT5-F1
#
_cell.length_a   1.000
_cell.length_b   1.000
_cell.length_c   1.000
_cell.angle_alpha   90.00
_cell.angle_beta   90.00
_cell.angle_gamma   90.00
#
_symmetry.space_group_name_H-M   'P 1'
#
loop_
_entity.id
_entity.type
_entity.pdbx_description
1 polymer ?
#
loop_
_entity_poly.entity_id
_entity_poly.type
_entity_poly.pdbx_seq_one_letter_code
_entity_poly.pdbx_strand_id
1 'polypeptide(L)'
;MQKKWSEDEDKLTFILLQNHSENQQQEVENMIGDVNLFIDWSENSAEVEIMLAEPNARGKGRAHEAVSLMLSYALNNFPLTDFYAKIKGDNVVSQNLFEKKLGFVFESRSEVFDESTFKLSGQNLEIFKNYLDNTDAKILSYP
;
A
#
# COMPACT_ATOMS: atom_id res chain seq x y z
N MET A 1 7.80 22.29 4.45
CA MET A 1 7.79 20.91 3.93
C MET A 1 6.96 19.99 4.81
N GLN A 2 7.27 19.81 6.11
CA GLN A 2 6.51 18.90 6.99
C GLN A 2 5.01 19.25 7.18
N LYS A 3 4.63 20.54 7.33
CA LYS A 3 3.21 20.93 7.46
C LYS A 3 2.36 20.64 6.21
N LYS A 4 2.95 20.69 5.01
CA LYS A 4 2.21 20.40 3.76
C LYS A 4 1.85 18.93 3.65
N TRP A 5 2.70 18.03 4.16
CA TRP A 5 2.45 16.58 4.11
C TRP A 5 1.30 16.12 5.01
N SER A 6 0.99 16.84 6.09
CA SER A 6 -0.14 16.48 6.96
C SER A 6 -1.49 16.99 6.45
N GLU A 7 -1.48 17.91 5.49
CA GLU A 7 -2.67 18.58 4.94
C GLU A 7 -2.92 18.18 3.47
N ASP A 8 -2.11 17.29 2.89
CA ASP A 8 -2.29 16.82 1.53
C ASP A 8 -3.52 15.90 1.46
N GLU A 9 -4.60 16.44 0.91
CA GLU A 9 -5.85 15.70 0.68
C GLU A 9 -5.67 14.56 -0.34
N ASP A 10 -4.59 14.58 -1.13
CA ASP A 10 -4.26 13.58 -2.14
C ASP A 10 -3.25 12.52 -1.66
N LYS A 11 -2.88 12.51 -0.38
CA LYS A 11 -1.90 11.56 0.15
C LYS A 11 -2.35 10.91 1.45
N LEU A 12 -2.19 9.58 1.53
CA LEU A 12 -2.33 8.81 2.76
C LEU A 12 -1.05 8.05 3.05
N THR A 13 -0.63 8.04 4.32
CA THR A 13 0.56 7.30 4.75
C THR A 13 0.23 6.47 5.98
N PHE A 14 0.53 5.18 5.93
CA PHE A 14 0.58 4.32 7.10
C PHE A 14 2.03 4.11 7.49
N ILE A 15 2.40 4.47 8.73
CA ILE A 15 3.69 4.12 9.32
C ILE A 15 3.55 2.74 9.97
N LEU A 16 4.44 1.82 9.59
CA LEU A 16 4.41 0.45 10.05
C LEU A 16 5.30 0.30 11.28
N LEU A 17 4.68 -0.07 12.40
CA LEU A 17 5.37 -0.39 13.64
C LEU A 17 5.45 -1.91 13.81
N GLN A 18 6.60 -2.42 14.27
CA GLN A 18 6.73 -3.82 14.66
C GLN A 18 5.95 -4.13 15.93
N ASN A 19 5.93 -3.19 16.87
CA ASN A 19 5.19 -3.26 18.12
C ASN A 19 4.63 -1.87 18.43
N HIS A 20 3.44 -1.82 19.02
CA HIS A 20 2.92 -0.58 19.60
C HIS A 20 3.60 -0.27 20.93
N SER A 21 3.82 1.01 21.23
CA SER A 21 4.28 1.49 22.53
C SER A 21 3.60 2.84 22.82
N GLU A 22 3.25 3.10 24.08
CA GLU A 22 2.80 4.44 24.49
C GLU A 22 3.98 5.41 24.66
N ASN A 23 5.21 4.90 24.66
CA ASN A 23 6.42 5.70 24.72
C ASN A 23 6.85 6.11 23.31
N GLN A 24 6.76 7.42 23.01
CA GLN A 24 7.07 7.98 21.70
C GLN A 24 8.48 7.63 21.18
N GLN A 25 9.48 7.54 22.06
CA GLN A 25 10.84 7.19 21.66
C GLN A 25 10.90 5.71 21.22
N GLN A 26 10.20 4.83 21.94
CA GLN A 26 10.09 3.43 21.57
C GLN A 26 9.22 3.21 20.33
N GLU A 27 8.19 4.02 20.07
CA GLU A 27 7.45 3.96 18.81
C GLU A 27 8.35 4.24 17.62
N VAL A 28 9.19 5.27 17.70
CA VAL A 28 10.16 5.59 16.65
C VAL A 28 11.14 4.43 16.43
N GLU A 29 11.64 3.81 17.51
CA GLU A 29 12.50 2.63 17.43
C GLU A 29 11.80 1.40 16.86
N ASN A 30 10.48 1.31 16.98
CA ASN A 30 9.67 0.22 16.44
C ASN A 30 9.23 0.43 14.99
N MET A 31 9.50 1.59 14.37
CA MET A 31 9.19 1.82 12.96
C MET A 31 10.01 0.89 12.05
N ILE A 32 9.32 0.16 11.19
CA ILE A 32 9.94 -0.82 10.27
C ILE A 32 9.72 -0.50 8.80
N GLY A 33 8.90 0.51 8.49
CA GLY A 33 8.57 0.88 7.13
C GLY A 33 7.29 1.71 7.05
N ASP A 34 6.78 1.84 5.84
CA ASP A 34 5.61 2.66 5.52
C ASP A 34 4.91 2.19 4.25
N VAL A 35 3.64 2.53 4.13
CA VAL A 35 2.84 2.44 2.91
C VAL A 35 2.34 3.83 2.58
N ASN A 36 2.56 4.29 1.35
CA ASN A 36 2.02 5.54 0.84
C ASN A 36 0.96 5.25 -0.22
N LEU A 37 -0.08 6.07 -0.24
CA LEU A 37 -1.09 6.09 -1.29
C LEU A 37 -1.20 7.52 -1.81
N PHE A 38 -1.00 7.70 -3.11
CA PHE A 38 -1.11 8.98 -3.80
C PHE A 38 -2.35 8.95 -4.69
N ILE A 39 -3.31 9.83 -4.45
CA ILE A 39 -4.63 9.80 -5.06
C ILE A 39 -4.69 10.79 -6.23
N ASP A 40 -5.14 10.31 -7.39
CA ASP A 40 -5.57 11.15 -8.50
C ASP A 40 -7.11 11.23 -8.54
N TRP A 41 -7.64 12.32 -7.99
CA TRP A 41 -9.07 12.60 -7.94
C TRP A 41 -9.71 12.79 -9.32
N SER A 42 -8.94 13.15 -10.34
CA SER A 42 -9.48 13.36 -11.68
C SER A 42 -9.81 12.05 -12.39
N GLU A 43 -9.07 10.99 -12.04
CA GLU A 43 -9.22 9.64 -12.62
C GLU A 43 -9.82 8.63 -11.63
N ASN A 44 -10.19 9.07 -10.40
CA ASN A 44 -10.59 8.20 -9.29
C ASN A 44 -9.63 7.02 -9.10
N SER A 45 -8.33 7.32 -9.14
CA SER A 45 -7.29 6.30 -9.06
C SER A 45 -6.25 6.62 -8.00
N ALA A 46 -5.44 5.64 -7.62
CA ALA A 46 -4.36 5.89 -6.68
C ALA A 46 -3.12 5.03 -6.94
N GLU A 47 -1.94 5.58 -6.71
CA GLU A 47 -0.66 4.88 -6.72
C GLU A 47 -0.28 4.47 -5.30
N VAL A 48 -0.02 3.17 -5.10
CA VAL A 48 0.42 2.60 -3.83
C VAL A 48 1.90 2.25 -3.86
N GLU A 49 2.62 2.70 -2.84
CA GLU A 49 4.03 2.40 -2.61
C GLU A 49 4.21 1.76 -1.24
N ILE A 50 5.13 0.79 -1.13
CA ILE A 50 5.50 0.17 0.15
C ILE A 50 7.00 0.06 0.30
N MET A 51 7.49 0.44 1.48
CA MET A 51 8.87 0.23 1.90
C MET A 51 8.91 -0.52 3.23
N LEU A 52 9.71 -1.58 3.30
CA LEU A 52 10.13 -2.19 4.58
C LEU A 52 11.64 -1.95 4.74
N ALA A 53 11.98 -0.98 5.58
CA ALA A 53 13.35 -0.57 5.84
C ALA A 53 14.15 -1.70 6.51
N GLU A 54 13.53 -2.40 7.46
CA GLU A 54 14.20 -3.43 8.26
C GLU A 54 14.27 -4.79 7.55
N PRO A 55 15.47 -5.32 7.23
CA PRO A 55 15.61 -6.62 6.55
C PRO A 55 14.95 -7.77 7.33
N ASN A 56 15.03 -7.73 8.67
CA ASN A 56 14.47 -8.73 9.57
C ASN A 56 12.92 -8.71 9.61
N ALA A 57 12.29 -7.68 9.06
CA ALA A 57 10.84 -7.57 8.92
C ALA A 57 10.29 -8.21 7.64
N ARG A 58 11.17 -8.55 6.68
CA ARG A 58 10.78 -9.08 5.36
C ARG A 58 10.45 -10.58 5.41
N GLY A 59 9.72 -11.07 4.40
CA GLY A 59 9.38 -12.49 4.28
C GLY A 59 8.36 -13.02 5.29
N LYS A 60 7.74 -12.15 6.09
CA LYS A 60 6.77 -12.50 7.15
C LYS A 60 5.32 -12.14 6.80
N GLY A 61 5.02 -11.83 5.55
CA GLY A 61 3.68 -11.41 5.11
C GLY A 61 3.30 -9.96 5.46
N ARG A 62 4.08 -9.25 6.28
CA ARG A 62 3.81 -7.85 6.71
C ARG A 62 3.49 -6.89 5.56
N ALA A 63 4.21 -7.00 4.45
CA ALA A 63 3.97 -6.13 3.29
C ALA A 63 2.59 -6.35 2.66
N HIS A 64 2.17 -7.62 2.55
CA HIS A 64 0.86 -7.98 2.02
C HIS A 64 -0.26 -7.47 2.91
N GLU A 65 -0.12 -7.63 4.22
CA GLU A 65 -1.08 -7.12 5.21
C GLU A 65 -1.17 -5.60 5.18
N ALA A 66 -0.01 -4.91 5.25
CA ALA A 66 0.05 -3.46 5.25
C ALA A 66 -0.58 -2.83 4.00
N VAL A 67 -0.25 -3.34 2.80
CA VAL A 67 -0.87 -2.86 1.56
C VAL A 67 -2.36 -3.21 1.53
N SER A 68 -2.75 -4.42 1.96
CA SER A 68 -4.16 -4.80 2.02
C SER A 68 -4.98 -3.88 2.91
N LEU A 69 -4.45 -3.50 4.07
CA LEU A 69 -5.08 -2.54 4.98
C LEU A 69 -5.18 -1.15 4.37
N MET A 70 -4.13 -0.64 3.71
CA MET A 70 -4.18 0.64 3.01
C MET A 70 -5.26 0.65 1.92
N LEU A 71 -5.30 -0.39 1.07
CA LEU A 71 -6.31 -0.51 0.01
C LEU A 71 -7.73 -0.66 0.59
N SER A 72 -7.89 -1.44 1.65
CA SER A 72 -9.17 -1.57 2.38
C SER A 72 -9.64 -0.23 2.93
N TYR A 73 -8.75 0.54 3.57
CA TYR A 73 -9.07 1.90 4.03
C TYR A 73 -9.54 2.76 2.86
N ALA A 74 -8.77 2.79 1.78
CA ALA A 74 -9.02 3.68 0.67
C ALA A 74 -10.36 3.36 -0.02
N LEU A 75 -10.65 2.08 -0.25
CA LEU A 75 -11.90 1.61 -0.85
C LEU A 75 -13.14 1.92 0.00
N ASN A 76 -12.99 1.94 1.32
CA ASN A 76 -14.11 2.23 2.24
C ASN A 76 -14.37 3.72 2.42
N ASN A 77 -13.39 4.59 2.12
CA ASN A 77 -13.48 6.02 2.39
C ASN A 77 -13.53 6.90 1.13
N PHE A 78 -13.10 6.38 -0.02
CA PHE A 78 -12.97 7.15 -1.27
C PHE A 78 -13.55 6.38 -2.46
N PRO A 79 -14.08 7.08 -3.49
CA PRO A 79 -14.69 6.45 -4.66
C PRO A 79 -13.64 5.97 -5.68
N LEU A 80 -12.54 5.35 -5.22
CA LEU A 80 -11.45 4.91 -6.09
C LEU A 80 -11.82 3.63 -6.84
N THR A 81 -11.51 3.60 -8.14
CA THR A 81 -11.81 2.48 -9.04
C THR A 81 -10.57 1.73 -9.53
N ASP A 82 -9.42 2.40 -9.51
CA ASP A 82 -8.16 1.87 -10.03
C ASP A 82 -7.02 2.10 -9.03
N PHE A 83 -6.20 1.08 -8.81
CA PHE A 83 -4.96 1.20 -8.05
C PHE A 83 -3.76 0.81 -8.90
N TYR A 84 -2.67 1.55 -8.77
CA TYR A 84 -1.43 1.33 -9.50
C TYR A 84 -0.26 1.09 -8.56
N ALA A 85 0.70 0.29 -8.99
CA ALA A 85 1.99 0.14 -8.33
C ALA A 85 3.10 0.19 -9.38
N LYS A 86 4.03 1.13 -9.25
CA LYS A 86 5.21 1.24 -10.11
C LYS A 86 6.42 0.70 -9.39
N ILE A 87 7.10 -0.27 -10.00
CA ILE A 87 8.11 -1.07 -9.32
C ILE A 87 9.35 -1.20 -10.19
N LYS A 88 10.52 -0.92 -9.61
CA LYS A 88 11.82 -1.13 -10.27
C LYS A 88 12.00 -2.56 -10.78
N GLY A 89 12.66 -2.70 -11.93
CA GLY A 89 12.84 -3.97 -12.65
C GLY A 89 13.54 -5.05 -11.86
N ASP A 90 14.51 -4.67 -11.07
CA ASP A 90 15.29 -5.56 -10.23
C ASP A 90 14.58 -5.95 -8.92
N ASN A 91 13.49 -5.25 -8.55
CA ASN A 91 12.72 -5.53 -7.35
C ASN A 91 11.68 -6.64 -7.57
N VAL A 92 12.17 -7.84 -7.90
CA VAL A 92 11.38 -9.05 -8.16
C VAL A 92 10.49 -9.42 -6.96
N VAL A 93 10.93 -9.11 -5.74
CA VAL A 93 10.16 -9.38 -4.52
C VAL A 93 8.86 -8.56 -4.49
N SER A 94 8.95 -7.25 -4.76
CA SER A 94 7.77 -6.38 -4.81
C SER A 94 6.87 -6.70 -6.00
N GLN A 95 7.44 -6.97 -7.18
CA GLN A 95 6.66 -7.38 -8.35
C GLN A 95 5.83 -8.64 -8.04
N ASN A 96 6.43 -9.66 -7.41
CA ASN A 96 5.70 -10.86 -7.00
C ASN A 96 4.64 -10.58 -5.92
N LEU A 97 4.86 -9.64 -5.01
CA LEU A 97 3.87 -9.24 -4.01
C LEU A 97 2.61 -8.70 -4.70
N PHE A 98 2.78 -7.71 -5.58
CA PHE A 98 1.66 -7.06 -6.26
C PHE A 98 0.94 -8.00 -7.23
N GLU A 99 1.69 -8.69 -8.08
CA GLU A 99 1.11 -9.56 -9.10
C GLU A 99 0.49 -10.84 -8.51
N LYS A 100 1.23 -11.56 -7.68
CA LYS A 100 0.86 -12.93 -7.28
C LYS A 100 0.09 -13.01 -5.97
N LYS A 101 0.13 -11.96 -5.15
CA LYS A 101 -0.51 -11.97 -3.82
C LYS A 101 -1.65 -10.96 -3.71
N LEU A 102 -1.46 -9.75 -4.25
CA LEU A 102 -2.46 -8.69 -4.17
C LEU A 102 -3.40 -8.62 -5.39
N GLY A 103 -3.15 -9.42 -6.43
CA GLY A 103 -4.04 -9.53 -7.59
C GLY A 103 -3.91 -8.41 -8.62
N PHE A 104 -2.87 -7.59 -8.53
CA PHE A 104 -2.55 -6.61 -9.55
C PHE A 104 -2.10 -7.32 -10.83
N VAL A 105 -2.30 -6.69 -11.98
CA VAL A 105 -1.92 -7.23 -13.29
C VAL A 105 -0.94 -6.28 -13.93
N PHE A 106 0.10 -6.82 -14.58
CA PHE A 106 1.03 -6.02 -15.35
C PHE A 106 0.31 -5.20 -16.43
N GLU A 107 0.59 -3.90 -16.48
CA GLU A 107 -0.03 -2.98 -17.43
C GLU A 107 0.99 -2.46 -18.44
N SER A 108 2.16 -2.01 -17.99
CA SER A 108 3.18 -1.42 -18.86
C SER A 108 4.58 -1.46 -18.24
N ARG A 109 5.59 -1.20 -19.07
CA ARG A 109 6.99 -1.05 -18.67
C ARG A 109 7.52 0.28 -19.19
N SER A 110 8.18 1.05 -18.33
CA SER A 110 9.02 2.18 -18.73
C SER A 110 10.47 1.73 -18.83
N GLU A 111 11.03 1.75 -20.03
CA GLU A 111 12.45 1.46 -20.26
C GLU A 111 13.36 2.58 -19.72
N VAL A 112 12.89 3.83 -19.76
CA VAL A 112 13.67 5.00 -19.31
C VAL A 112 13.89 4.96 -17.80
N PHE A 113 12.89 4.54 -17.04
CA PHE A 113 12.96 4.48 -15.58
C PHE A 113 13.26 3.08 -15.03
N ASP A 114 13.33 2.08 -15.91
CA ASP A 114 13.42 0.66 -15.56
C ASP A 114 12.33 0.24 -14.56
N GLU A 115 11.07 0.58 -14.86
CA GLU A 115 9.91 0.39 -13.96
C GLU A 115 8.76 -0.35 -14.64
N SER A 116 8.15 -1.30 -13.93
CA SER A 116 6.93 -1.99 -14.34
C SER A 116 5.76 -1.40 -13.59
N THR A 117 4.70 -1.05 -14.31
CA THR A 117 3.43 -0.61 -13.76
C THR A 117 2.49 -1.82 -13.67
N PHE A 118 1.91 -2.01 -12.49
CA PHE A 118 0.86 -3.00 -12.25
C PHE A 118 -0.43 -2.28 -11.86
N LYS A 119 -1.57 -2.81 -12.28
CA LYS A 119 -2.90 -2.24 -12.04
C LYS A 119 -3.83 -3.25 -11.36
N LEU A 120 -4.57 -2.79 -10.35
CA LEU A 120 -5.70 -3.50 -9.75
C LEU A 120 -6.98 -2.74 -10.07
N SER A 121 -7.85 -3.34 -10.87
CA SER A 121 -9.13 -2.74 -11.29
C SER A 121 -10.13 -3.81 -11.71
N GLY A 122 -11.37 -3.37 -12.00
CA GLY A 122 -12.41 -4.21 -12.60
C GLY A 122 -12.63 -5.52 -11.83
N GLN A 123 -12.61 -6.65 -12.54
CA GLN A 123 -12.85 -7.96 -11.94
C GLN A 123 -11.86 -8.31 -10.82
N ASN A 124 -10.58 -7.95 -10.96
CA ASN A 124 -9.57 -8.26 -9.95
C ASN A 124 -9.78 -7.43 -8.69
N LEU A 125 -10.19 -6.18 -8.83
CA LEU A 125 -10.56 -5.35 -7.68
C LEU A 125 -11.78 -5.92 -6.95
N GLU A 126 -12.79 -6.42 -7.67
CA GLU A 126 -13.93 -7.09 -7.05
C GLU A 126 -13.53 -8.39 -6.35
N ILE A 127 -12.62 -9.18 -6.91
CA ILE A 127 -12.05 -10.36 -6.24
C ILE A 127 -11.32 -9.94 -4.96
N PHE A 128 -10.55 -8.85 -5.01
CA PHE A 128 -9.83 -8.33 -3.85
C PHE A 128 -10.77 -7.81 -2.76
N LYS A 129 -11.83 -7.08 -3.12
CA LYS A 129 -12.89 -6.66 -2.18
C LYS A 129 -13.54 -7.86 -1.49
N ASN A 130 -13.91 -8.88 -2.26
CA ASN A 130 -14.44 -10.12 -1.71
C ASN A 130 -13.43 -10.81 -0.76
N TYR A 131 -12.13 -10.81 -1.10
CA TYR A 131 -11.11 -11.31 -0.19
C TYR A 131 -11.10 -10.53 1.13
N LEU A 132 -11.13 -9.19 1.08
CA LEU A 132 -11.15 -8.36 2.29
C LEU A 132 -12.37 -8.66 3.17
N ASP A 133 -13.57 -8.76 2.59
CA ASP A 133 -14.81 -9.04 3.32
C ASP A 133 -14.81 -10.39 4.05
N ASN A 134 -14.02 -11.35 3.55
CA ASN A 134 -13.88 -12.69 4.11
C ASN A 134 -12.67 -12.83 5.04
N THR A 135 -12.02 -11.73 5.41
CA THR A 135 -10.87 -11.71 6.31
C THR A 135 -11.12 -10.79 7.51
N ASP A 136 -10.32 -10.98 8.57
CA ASP A 136 -10.29 -10.06 9.71
C ASP A 136 -9.48 -8.78 9.41
N ALA A 137 -9.19 -8.47 8.14
CA ALA A 137 -8.53 -7.23 7.69
C ALA A 137 -9.47 -6.01 7.80
N LYS A 138 -10.12 -5.87 8.95
CA LYS A 138 -10.98 -4.76 9.32
C LYS A 138 -10.12 -3.73 10.02
N ILE A 139 -10.19 -2.50 9.55
CA ILE A 139 -9.62 -1.37 10.26
C ILE A 139 -10.52 -1.12 11.45
N LEU A 140 -10.01 -1.41 12.65
CA LEU A 140 -10.70 -1.04 13.86
C LEU A 140 -10.74 0.48 13.93
N SER A 141 -11.92 1.03 14.21
CA SER A 141 -12.05 2.44 14.55
C SER A 141 -11.14 2.73 15.75
N TYR A 142 -10.17 3.61 15.55
CA TYR A 142 -9.39 4.16 16.65
C TYR A 142 -10.35 5.01 17.52
N PRO A 143 -10.38 4.82 18.86
CA PRO A 143 -11.27 5.55 19.75
C PRO A 143 -10.99 7.06 19.76
#